data_AF-A0A966KG92-F1
#
_entry.id   AF-A0A966KG92-F1
#
_cell.length_a   1.000
_cell.length_b   1.000
_cell.length_c   1.000
_cell.angle_alpha   90.00
_cell.angle_beta   90.00
_cell.angle_gamma   90.00
#
_symmetry.space_group_name_H-M   'P 1'
#
loop_
_entity.id
_entity.type
_entity.pdbx_description
1 polymer ?
#
loop_
_entity_poly.entity_id
_entity_poly.type
_entity_poly.pdbx_seq_one_letter_code
_entity_poly.pdbx_strand_id
1 'polypeptide(L)'
;MKKKPVVLFLAVDDPNQVRAYATRTGLAGHTRNSITQLAKLESELGSVRHVGHSRDNEELELGVSCLAAGILDDTGKLVAGLSLSSPTDRMQPDWLKALQETALQISKGLGYKPSPKKD
;
A
#
# COMPACT_ATOMS: atom_id res chain seq x y z
N MET A 1 14.26 5.26 2.14
CA MET A 1 13.02 5.57 2.89
C MET A 1 11.81 5.07 2.11
N LYS A 2 11.04 4.11 2.65
CA LYS A 2 9.84 3.60 1.96
C LYS A 2 8.64 4.47 2.32
N LYS A 3 7.97 5.07 1.34
CA LYS A 3 6.63 5.65 1.53
C LYS A 3 5.60 4.56 1.15
N LYS A 4 4.50 4.38 1.88
CA LYS A 4 3.50 3.32 1.59
C LYS A 4 2.92 3.25 0.16
N PRO A 5 2.81 4.36 -0.61
CA PRO A 5 2.55 4.26 -2.04
C PRO A 5 3.49 3.27 -2.75
N VAL A 6 4.76 3.20 -2.34
CA VAL A 6 5.75 2.25 -2.88
C VAL A 6 5.37 0.80 -2.59
N VAL A 7 4.72 0.49 -1.47
CA VAL A 7 4.28 -0.88 -1.16
C VAL A 7 3.15 -1.31 -2.09
N LEU A 8 2.22 -0.40 -2.43
CA LEU A 8 1.18 -0.68 -3.43
C LEU A 8 1.79 -0.99 -4.81
N PHE A 9 2.79 -0.22 -5.23
CA PHE A 9 3.46 -0.46 -6.52
C PHE A 9 4.30 -1.74 -6.50
N LEU A 10 5.05 -2.01 -5.43
CA LEU A 10 5.79 -3.26 -5.28
C LEU A 10 4.85 -4.48 -5.22
N ALA A 11 3.59 -4.29 -4.80
CA ALA A 11 2.62 -5.37 -4.77
C ALA A 11 2.17 -5.77 -6.18
N VAL A 12 2.19 -4.86 -7.16
CA VAL A 12 1.84 -5.17 -8.56
C VAL A 12 3.06 -5.47 -9.45
N ASP A 13 4.27 -5.27 -8.93
CA ASP A 13 5.52 -5.55 -9.64
C ASP A 13 5.84 -7.05 -9.75
N ASP A 14 6.67 -7.38 -10.74
CA ASP A 14 7.25 -8.72 -10.93
C ASP A 14 8.08 -9.15 -9.70
N PRO A 15 8.04 -10.42 -9.26
CA PRO A 15 8.83 -10.91 -8.12
C PRO A 15 10.34 -10.61 -8.21
N ASN A 16 10.92 -10.60 -9.41
CA ASN A 16 12.35 -10.26 -9.57
C ASN A 16 12.60 -8.78 -9.29
N GLN A 17 11.66 -7.89 -9.63
CA GLN A 17 11.75 -6.46 -9.32
C GLN A 17 11.65 -6.22 -7.81
N VAL A 18 10.79 -6.98 -7.11
CA VAL A 18 10.70 -6.94 -5.64
C VAL A 18 12.02 -7.39 -5.00
N ARG A 19 12.63 -8.48 -5.49
CA ARG A 19 13.93 -8.95 -5.01
C ARG A 19 15.04 -7.94 -5.29
N ALA A 20 15.10 -7.40 -6.51
CA ALA A 20 16.06 -6.36 -6.87
C ALA A 20 15.91 -5.10 -6.00
N TYR A 21 14.66 -4.72 -5.68
CA TYR A 21 14.38 -3.64 -4.74
C TYR A 21 14.91 -3.95 -3.34
N ALA A 22 14.67 -5.17 -2.83
CA ALA A 22 15.15 -5.59 -1.52
C ALA A 22 16.69 -5.59 -1.46
N THR A 23 17.36 -6.13 -2.50
CA THR A 23 18.82 -6.12 -2.61
C THR A 23 19.38 -4.70 -2.67
N ARG A 24 18.81 -3.83 -3.51
CA ARG A 24 19.27 -2.44 -3.68
C ARG A 24 19.10 -1.59 -2.41
N THR A 25 18.02 -1.81 -1.66
CA THR A 25 17.71 -1.02 -0.46
C THR A 25 18.25 -1.63 0.83
N GLY A 26 18.68 -2.89 0.79
CA GLY A 26 19.07 -3.67 1.97
C GLY A 26 17.94 -3.87 2.99
N LEU A 27 16.71 -3.41 2.68
CA LEU A 27 15.59 -3.35 3.62
C LEU A 27 15.98 -2.74 4.98
N ALA A 28 16.82 -1.70 4.97
CA ALA A 28 17.30 -1.06 6.20
C ALA A 28 16.11 -0.61 7.06
N GLY A 29 16.07 -1.11 8.30
CA GLY A 29 15.03 -0.78 9.26
C GLY A 29 15.27 0.60 9.87
N HIS A 30 14.19 1.34 10.11
CA HIS A 30 14.19 2.63 10.79
C HIS A 30 13.65 2.52 12.23
N THR A 31 12.78 1.54 12.47
CA THR A 31 12.19 1.25 13.78
C THR A 31 12.18 -0.25 14.02
N ARG A 32 11.77 -0.65 15.24
CA ARG A 32 11.55 -2.07 15.58
C ARG A 32 10.42 -2.74 14.77
N ASN A 33 9.54 -1.95 14.14
CA ASN A 33 8.42 -2.46 13.36
C ASN A 33 8.77 -2.62 11.88
N SER A 34 9.90 -2.06 11.41
CA SER A 34 10.26 -2.10 10.00
C SER A 34 10.36 -3.52 9.44
N ILE A 35 9.85 -3.71 8.22
CA ILE A 35 10.05 -4.94 7.46
C ILE A 35 11.47 -4.99 6.91
N THR A 36 12.34 -5.77 7.58
CA THR A 36 13.77 -5.89 7.25
C THR A 36 14.15 -7.19 6.53
N GLN A 37 13.19 -8.10 6.32
CA GLN A 37 13.43 -9.40 5.70
C GLN A 37 12.64 -9.53 4.40
N LEU A 38 13.26 -10.09 3.36
CA LEU A 38 12.62 -10.29 2.05
C LEU A 38 11.34 -11.13 2.18
N ALA A 39 11.38 -12.25 2.90
CA ALA A 39 10.22 -13.11 3.07
C ALA A 39 9.03 -12.39 3.73
N LYS A 40 9.30 -11.50 4.71
CA LYS A 40 8.27 -10.67 5.34
C LYS A 40 7.71 -9.64 4.36
N LEU A 41 8.57 -9.03 3.53
CA LEU A 41 8.12 -8.12 2.49
C LEU A 41 7.24 -8.84 1.47
N GLU A 42 7.66 -10.00 0.97
CA GLU A 42 6.87 -10.80 0.02
C GLU A 42 5.50 -11.20 0.60
N SER A 43 5.45 -11.56 1.88
CA SER A 43 4.20 -11.83 2.60
C SER A 43 3.28 -10.61 2.69
N GLU A 44 3.82 -9.46 3.09
CA GLU A 44 3.09 -8.18 3.14
C GLU A 44 2.53 -7.82 1.76
N LEU A 45 3.35 -7.91 0.71
CA LEU A 45 2.93 -7.63 -0.66
C LEU A 45 1.82 -8.58 -1.13
N GLY A 46 1.88 -9.86 -0.75
CA GLY A 46 0.81 -10.82 -1.00
C GLY A 46 -0.51 -10.41 -0.36
N SER A 47 -0.48 -9.95 0.89
CA SER A 47 -1.66 -9.42 1.58
C SER A 47 -2.22 -8.18 0.85
N VAL A 48 -1.35 -7.21 0.53
CA VAL A 48 -1.73 -5.97 -0.15
C VAL A 48 -2.40 -6.23 -1.50
N ARG A 49 -1.92 -7.20 -2.29
CA ARG A 49 -2.57 -7.62 -3.55
C ARG A 49 -4.00 -8.12 -3.32
N HIS A 50 -4.24 -8.84 -2.23
CA HIS A 50 -5.55 -9.40 -1.93
C HIS A 50 -6.54 -8.35 -1.41
N VAL A 51 -6.08 -7.46 -0.52
CA VAL A 51 -6.95 -6.50 0.18
C VAL A 51 -7.03 -5.12 -0.49
N GLY A 52 -6.17 -4.84 -1.47
CA GLY A 52 -6.17 -3.61 -2.29
C GLY A 52 -5.73 -2.34 -1.54
N HIS A 53 -5.15 -2.48 -0.36
CA HIS A 53 -4.64 -1.39 0.46
C HIS A 53 -3.38 -1.82 1.22
N SER A 54 -2.59 -0.86 1.69
CA SER A 54 -1.42 -1.11 2.54
C SER A 54 -1.46 -0.25 3.79
N ARG A 55 -0.83 -0.73 4.87
CA ARG A 55 -0.75 -0.02 6.16
C ARG A 55 0.70 0.09 6.60
N ASP A 56 1.10 1.28 7.03
CA ASP A 56 2.30 1.50 7.84
C ASP A 56 1.92 1.45 9.30
N ASN A 57 2.60 0.60 10.06
CA ASN A 57 2.43 0.51 11.50
C ASN A 57 3.74 0.94 12.16
N GLU A 58 4.05 2.23 12.05
CA GLU A 58 5.26 2.84 12.61
C GLU A 58 6.57 2.24 12.08
N GLU A 59 6.62 1.83 10.81
CA GLU A 59 7.84 1.23 10.22
C GLU A 59 8.90 2.28 9.91
N LEU A 60 8.51 3.53 9.66
CA LEU A 60 9.42 4.62 9.37
C LEU A 60 9.74 5.46 10.62
N GLU A 61 8.70 5.81 11.38
CA GLU A 61 8.80 6.66 12.57
C GLU A 61 7.83 6.14 13.63
N LEU A 62 8.31 5.99 14.86
CA LEU A 62 7.47 5.61 15.99
C LEU A 62 6.43 6.70 16.28
N GLY A 63 5.19 6.30 16.52
CA GLY A 63 4.05 7.19 16.72
C GLY A 63 3.38 7.68 15.44
N VAL A 64 3.85 7.32 14.25
CA VAL A 64 3.22 7.67 12.96
C VAL A 64 2.75 6.42 12.24
N SER A 65 1.48 6.39 11.84
CA SER A 65 0.91 5.34 11.00
C SER A 65 0.40 5.93 9.68
N CYS A 66 0.38 5.10 8.65
CA CYS A 66 -0.13 5.47 7.34
C CYS A 66 -1.08 4.40 6.80
N LEU A 67 -2.08 4.82 6.04
CA LEU A 67 -2.92 3.96 5.21
C LEU A 67 -2.71 4.36 3.75
N ALA A 68 -2.75 3.42 2.82
CA ALA A 68 -2.73 3.73 1.40
C ALA A 68 -3.66 2.82 0.61
N ALA A 69 -4.37 3.39 -0.37
CA ALA A 69 -5.24 2.67 -1.30
C ALA A 69 -4.82 2.96 -2.75
N GLY A 70 -5.02 1.97 -3.63
CA GLY A 70 -4.65 2.07 -5.04
C GLY A 70 -5.65 2.87 -5.87
N ILE A 71 -5.15 3.66 -6.82
CA ILE A 71 -5.92 4.34 -7.86
C ILE A 71 -5.64 3.62 -9.19
N LEU A 72 -6.70 3.20 -9.86
CA LEU A 72 -6.65 2.41 -11.08
C LEU A 72 -7.07 3.24 -12.31
N ASP A 73 -6.49 2.93 -13.47
CA ASP A 73 -6.95 3.46 -14.76
C ASP A 73 -8.13 2.67 -15.33
N ASP A 74 -8.59 3.04 -16.52
CA ASP A 74 -9.67 2.40 -17.25
C ASP A 74 -9.40 0.94 -17.64
N THR A 75 -8.13 0.52 -17.65
CA THR A 75 -7.71 -0.88 -17.87
C THR A 75 -7.67 -1.69 -16.58
N GLY A 76 -7.86 -1.06 -15.42
CA GLY A 76 -7.73 -1.68 -14.10
C GLY A 76 -6.29 -1.76 -13.59
N LYS A 77 -5.35 -1.08 -14.25
CA LYS A 77 -3.95 -1.04 -13.84
C LYS A 77 -3.75 0.01 -12.74
N LEU A 78 -2.94 -0.33 -11.73
CA LEU A 78 -2.53 0.62 -10.70
C LEU A 78 -1.64 1.72 -11.28
N VAL A 79 -2.11 2.97 -11.23
CA VAL A 79 -1.41 4.14 -11.78
C VAL A 79 -1.01 5.16 -10.71
N ALA A 80 -1.70 5.17 -9.56
CA ALA A 80 -1.36 6.04 -8.43
C ALA A 80 -1.74 5.37 -7.10
N GLY A 81 -1.26 5.92 -5.99
CA GLY A 81 -1.66 5.54 -4.65
C GLY A 81 -2.08 6.76 -3.84
N LEU A 82 -3.23 6.69 -3.18
CA LEU A 82 -3.69 7.71 -2.23
C LEU A 82 -3.30 7.27 -0.83
N SER A 83 -2.54 8.11 -0.11
CA SER A 83 -2.11 7.82 1.26
C SER A 83 -2.63 8.83 2.28
N LEU A 84 -2.98 8.34 3.46
CA LEU A 84 -3.31 9.14 4.63
C LEU A 84 -2.32 8.82 5.76
N SER A 85 -1.74 9.85 6.35
CA SER A 85 -0.77 9.74 7.45
C SER A 85 -1.31 10.46 8.68
N SER A 86 -1.15 9.87 9.85
CA SER A 86 -1.62 10.44 11.13
C SER A 86 -0.80 9.88 12.29
N PRO A 87 -0.73 10.59 13.44
CA PRO A 87 -0.35 9.97 14.69
C PRO A 87 -1.09 8.64 14.92
N THR A 88 -0.37 7.61 15.34
CA THR A 88 -0.91 6.23 15.48
C THR A 88 -2.11 6.20 16.43
N ASP A 89 -2.06 6.96 17.52
CA ASP A 89 -3.11 7.08 18.52
C ASP A 89 -4.39 7.77 18.02
N ARG A 90 -4.30 8.51 16.90
CA ARG A 90 -5.43 9.20 16.26
C ARG A 90 -5.98 8.45 15.05
N MET A 91 -5.33 7.39 14.61
CA MET A 91 -5.75 6.63 13.45
C MET A 91 -7.07 5.90 13.73
N GLN A 92 -8.11 6.16 12.93
CA GLN A 92 -9.42 5.54 13.12
C GLN A 92 -9.64 4.37 12.13
N PRO A 93 -10.29 3.27 12.56
CA PRO A 93 -10.59 2.14 11.68
C PRO A 93 -11.37 2.53 10.41
N ASP A 94 -12.34 3.44 10.56
CA ASP A 94 -13.25 3.84 9.47
C ASP A 94 -12.55 4.66 8.38
N TRP A 95 -11.38 5.24 8.66
CA TRP A 95 -10.63 6.02 7.68
C TRP A 95 -10.12 5.16 6.52
N LEU A 96 -9.86 3.87 6.75
CA LEU A 96 -9.49 2.96 5.67
C LEU A 96 -10.61 2.87 4.63
N LYS A 97 -11.85 2.72 5.09
CA LYS A 97 -13.01 2.64 4.19
C LYS A 97 -13.18 3.93 3.41
N ALA A 98 -13.13 5.08 4.08
CA ALA A 98 -13.23 6.39 3.42
C ALA A 98 -12.09 6.61 2.40
N LEU A 99 -10.86 6.18 2.73
CA LEU A 99 -9.71 6.25 1.84
C LEU A 99 -9.89 5.38 0.59
N GLN A 100 -10.36 4.13 0.76
CA GLN A 100 -10.64 3.22 -0.35
C GLN A 100 -11.77 3.74 -1.25
N GLU A 101 -12.85 4.26 -0.65
CA GLU A 101 -13.95 4.89 -1.39
C GLU A 101 -13.45 6.09 -2.18
N THR A 102 -12.61 6.94 -1.58
CA THR A 102 -12.02 8.11 -2.25
C THR A 102 -11.12 7.69 -3.41
N ALA A 103 -10.24 6.70 -3.20
CA ALA A 103 -9.39 6.17 -4.27
C ALA A 103 -10.21 5.56 -5.42
N LEU A 104 -11.31 4.88 -5.10
CA LEU A 104 -12.25 4.36 -6.08
C LEU A 104 -12.97 5.48 -6.86
N GLN A 105 -13.38 6.57 -6.19
CA GLN A 105 -13.99 7.71 -6.89
C GLN A 105 -13.00 8.36 -7.87
N ILE A 106 -11.73 8.52 -7.46
CA ILE A 106 -10.68 9.01 -8.36
C ILE A 106 -10.52 8.06 -9.54
N SER A 107 -10.44 6.75 -9.28
CA SER A 107 -10.32 5.72 -10.33
C SER A 107 -11.48 5.77 -11.32
N LYS A 108 -12.73 5.93 -10.84
CA LYS A 108 -13.91 6.11 -11.70
C LYS A 108 -13.80 7.38 -12.55
N GLY A 109 -13.26 8.46 -12.00
CA GLY A 109 -12.94 9.68 -12.74
C GLY A 109 -11.89 9.47 -13.84
N LEU A 110 -10.99 8.48 -13.68
CA LEU A 110 -10.02 8.04 -14.68
C LEU A 110 -10.59 6.99 -15.67
N GLY A 111 -11.86 6.62 -15.55
CA GLY A 111 -12.53 5.67 -16.44
C GLY A 111 -12.59 4.22 -15.92
N TYR A 112 -12.07 3.94 -14.71
CA TYR A 112 -12.17 2.60 -14.12
C TYR A 112 -13.64 2.22 -13.85
N LYS A 113 -14.04 1.05 -14.37
CA LYS A 113 -15.37 0.49 -14.17
C LYS A 113 -15.25 -0.76 -13.30
N PRO A 114 -15.53 -0.68 -11.98
CA PRO A 114 -15.45 -1.84 -11.12
C PRO A 114 -16.48 -2.89 -11.56
N SER A 115 -16.01 -4.12 -11.78
CA SER A 115 -16.88 -5.27 -11.97
C SER A 115 -17.77 -5.45 -10.74
N PRO A 116 -19.06 -5.80 -10.89
CA PRO A 116 -19.89 -6.13 -9.74
C PRO A 116 -19.24 -7.29 -8.97
N LYS A 117 -19.04 -7.13 -7.66
CA LYS A 117 -18.63 -8.24 -6.80
C LYS A 117 -19.72 -9.31 -6.91
N LYS A 118 -19.35 -10.53 -7.28
CA LYS A 118 -20.20 -11.70 -7.05
C LYS A 118 -20.17 -11.96 -5.55
N ASP A 119 -21.34 -11.84 -4.92
CA ASP A 119 -21.58 -12.28 -3.55
C ASP A 119 -21.41 -13.80 -3.40
#